data_AF-A0A4R2SJJ4-F1
#
_entry.id   AF-A0A4R2SJJ4-F1
#
_cell.length_a   1.000
_cell.length_b   1.000
_cell.length_c   1.000
_cell.angle_alpha   90.00
_cell.angle_beta   90.00
_cell.angle_gamma   90.00
#
_symmetry.space_group_name_H-M   'P 1'
#
loop_
_entity.id
_entity.type
_entity.pdbx_description
1 polymer ?
#
loop_
_entity_poly.entity_id
_entity_poly.type
_entity_poly.pdbx_seq_one_letter_code
_entity_poly.pdbx_strand_id
1 'polypeptide(L)'
;MKRLAFILPVASLLSACNSTPTVKGENASLAEVVAATKDAVRLEPGKWETTVAILSVEGPGLPAGMADAMKQQSKSQKVQTCLTPEQAAKPPQDMLGAAKNCTYEKFEMGGGKIDGTLVCKNMPGMPSGEMRATTSGKFASTSYDVVSEATMEMPMMGGAQKGGKVITKTQVSGKRLGECDAPKAG
;
A
#
# COMPACT_ATOMS: atom_id res chain seq x y z
N MET A 1 -12.58 -22.68 8.52
CA MET A 1 -11.60 -23.58 9.19
C MET A 1 -10.39 -23.77 8.28
N LYS A 2 -9.32 -23.01 8.48
CA LYS A 2 -8.00 -23.26 7.86
C LYS A 2 -6.90 -22.72 8.79
N ARG A 3 -5.74 -23.36 8.73
CA ARG A 3 -4.77 -23.50 9.83
C ARG A 3 -3.88 -22.25 9.97
N LEU A 4 -4.04 -21.53 11.07
CA LEU A 4 -3.02 -20.62 11.60
C LEU A 4 -1.87 -21.47 12.15
N ALA A 5 -0.75 -21.51 11.44
CA ALA A 5 0.48 -22.09 11.97
C ALA A 5 1.26 -21.00 12.71
N PHE A 6 0.96 -20.81 13.99
CA PHE A 6 1.82 -20.05 14.91
C PHE A 6 3.02 -20.93 15.26
N ILE A 7 4.15 -20.72 14.61
CA ILE A 7 5.42 -21.29 15.06
C ILE A 7 5.97 -20.30 16.10
N LEU A 8 5.70 -20.57 17.37
CA LEU A 8 6.30 -19.89 18.52
C LEU A 8 7.50 -20.74 18.99
N PRO A 9 8.76 -20.35 18.74
CA PRO A 9 9.88 -20.97 19.43
C PRO A 9 10.01 -20.31 20.81
N VAL A 10 9.62 -21.06 21.85
CA VAL A 10 10.04 -20.77 23.22
C VAL A 10 11.52 -21.16 23.32
N ALA A 11 12.41 -20.18 23.22
CA ALA A 11 13.81 -20.34 23.58
C ALA A 11 14.49 -18.98 23.87
N SER A 12 14.86 -18.82 25.15
CA SER A 12 16.15 -18.26 25.59
C SER A 12 16.36 -16.74 25.54
N LEU A 13 16.58 -16.19 26.74
CA LEU A 13 17.26 -14.93 27.02
C LEU A 13 18.60 -14.83 26.27
N LEU A 14 18.69 -13.95 25.25
CA LEU A 14 19.94 -13.37 24.75
C LEU A 14 19.66 -11.97 24.17
N SER A 15 20.36 -10.96 24.69
CA SER A 15 20.47 -9.63 24.09
C SER A 15 21.01 -9.73 22.67
N ALA A 16 20.18 -9.44 21.66
CA ALA A 16 20.61 -9.07 20.31
C ALA A 16 19.50 -8.36 19.50
N CYS A 17 19.75 -7.09 19.19
CA CYS A 17 19.45 -6.39 17.92
C CYS A 17 18.06 -6.50 17.27
N ASN A 18 17.30 -5.41 17.38
CA ASN A 18 16.62 -4.70 16.27
C ASN A 18 15.90 -5.53 15.18
N SER A 19 15.23 -6.61 15.56
CA SER A 19 14.50 -7.46 14.60
C SER A 19 13.02 -7.15 14.69
N THR A 20 12.54 -6.28 13.80
CA THR A 20 11.10 -6.03 13.61
C THR A 20 10.40 -7.37 13.34
N PRO A 21 9.30 -7.71 14.05
CA PRO A 21 8.60 -8.97 13.85
C PRO A 21 8.17 -9.11 12.39
N THR A 22 8.41 -10.29 11.81
CA THR A 22 7.98 -10.61 10.45
C THR A 22 6.56 -11.18 10.48
N VAL A 23 5.66 -10.51 9.81
CA VAL A 23 4.25 -10.85 9.67
C VAL A 23 4.04 -11.51 8.31
N LYS A 24 3.41 -12.68 8.30
CA LYS A 24 2.99 -13.37 7.08
C LYS A 24 1.53 -13.75 7.17
N GLY A 25 0.81 -13.65 6.06
CA GLY A 25 -0.58 -14.04 5.96
C GLY A 25 -0.93 -14.49 4.55
N GLU A 26 -1.83 -15.46 4.45
CA GLU A 26 -2.41 -15.93 3.19
C GLU A 26 -3.92 -15.95 3.35
N ASN A 27 -4.65 -15.51 2.31
CA ASN A 27 -6.11 -15.38 2.35
C ASN A 27 -6.61 -14.59 3.57
N ALA A 28 -5.89 -13.54 3.97
CA ALA A 28 -6.20 -12.74 5.14
C ALA A 28 -7.12 -11.57 4.80
N SER A 29 -8.08 -11.29 5.66
CA SER A 29 -8.87 -10.08 5.59
C SER A 29 -8.04 -8.86 5.99
N LEU A 30 -8.49 -7.66 5.58
CA LEU A 30 -7.86 -6.39 5.99
C LEU A 30 -7.76 -6.27 7.52
N ALA A 31 -8.77 -6.72 8.26
CA ALA A 31 -8.78 -6.66 9.72
C ALA A 31 -7.67 -7.53 10.33
N GLU A 32 -7.42 -8.72 9.77
CA GLU A 32 -6.38 -9.63 10.23
C GLU A 32 -4.98 -9.08 9.91
N VAL A 33 -4.77 -8.54 8.70
CA VAL A 33 -3.50 -7.90 8.34
C VAL A 33 -3.24 -6.66 9.20
N VAL A 34 -4.26 -5.83 9.44
CA VAL A 34 -4.15 -4.66 10.33
C VAL A 34 -3.78 -5.09 11.73
N ALA A 35 -4.42 -6.11 12.29
CA ALA A 35 -4.12 -6.60 13.63
C ALA A 35 -2.69 -7.14 13.73
N ALA A 36 -2.24 -7.91 12.74
CA ALA A 36 -0.90 -8.50 12.73
C ALA A 36 0.21 -7.46 12.49
N THR A 37 -0.09 -6.36 11.80
CA THR A 37 0.90 -5.31 11.48
C THR A 37 1.00 -4.18 12.50
N LYS A 38 0.11 -4.13 13.52
CA LYS A 38 0.12 -3.08 14.57
C LYS A 38 1.47 -2.87 15.23
N ASP A 39 2.20 -3.96 15.48
CA ASP A 39 3.49 -3.92 16.17
C ASP A 39 4.68 -3.94 15.21
N ALA A 40 4.46 -4.30 13.94
CA ALA A 40 5.50 -4.36 12.90
C ALA A 40 5.63 -3.04 12.13
N VAL A 41 4.56 -2.26 12.03
CA VAL A 41 4.48 -1.00 11.27
C VAL A 41 4.13 0.13 12.21
N ARG A 42 5.17 0.83 12.67
CA ARG A 42 5.00 2.07 13.41
C ARG A 42 5.85 3.15 12.74
N LEU A 43 5.17 4.11 12.11
CA LEU A 43 5.83 5.29 11.60
C LEU A 43 6.21 6.18 12.79
N GLU A 44 7.28 6.93 12.65
CA GLU A 44 7.62 7.97 13.63
C GLU A 44 6.73 9.20 13.41
N PRO A 45 6.18 9.79 14.50
CA PRO A 45 5.44 11.05 14.39
C PRO A 45 6.36 12.18 13.90
N GLY A 46 5.78 13.19 13.28
CA GLY A 46 6.52 14.35 12.76
C GLY A 46 6.07 14.75 11.37
N LYS A 47 6.86 15.63 10.74
CA LYS A 47 6.62 16.08 9.38
C LYS A 47 7.07 15.01 8.39
N TRP A 48 6.19 14.64 7.47
CA TRP A 48 6.45 13.70 6.40
C TRP A 48 6.27 14.37 5.04
N GLU A 49 7.11 14.00 4.08
CA GLU A 49 6.88 14.26 2.66
C GLU A 49 6.54 12.93 1.98
N THR A 50 5.37 12.89 1.35
CA THR A 50 4.88 11.76 0.56
C THR A 50 4.84 12.15 -0.90
N THR A 51 5.32 11.27 -1.76
CA THR A 51 5.27 11.40 -3.22
C THR A 51 4.51 10.22 -3.80
N VAL A 52 3.55 10.49 -4.67
CA VAL A 52 2.82 9.48 -5.44
C VAL A 52 3.17 9.67 -6.91
N ALA A 53 3.84 8.68 -7.50
CA ALA A 53 4.22 8.69 -8.90
C ALA A 53 3.51 7.58 -9.66
N ILE A 54 2.89 7.92 -10.78
CA ILE A 54 2.41 6.94 -11.74
C ILE A 54 3.63 6.55 -12.57
N LEU A 55 3.95 5.25 -12.64
CA LEU A 55 5.08 4.71 -13.38
C LEU A 55 4.67 4.27 -14.79
N SER A 56 3.51 3.62 -14.91
CA SER A 56 2.93 3.23 -16.20
C SER A 56 1.41 3.05 -16.10
N VAL A 57 0.75 3.24 -17.24
CA VAL A 57 -0.66 2.90 -17.44
C VAL A 57 -0.76 2.25 -18.81
N GLU A 58 -1.27 1.04 -18.87
CA GLU A 58 -1.36 0.21 -20.07
C GLU A 58 -2.77 -0.33 -20.21
N GLY A 59 -3.31 -0.39 -21.43
CA GLY A 59 -4.66 -0.89 -21.64
C GLY A 59 -5.20 -0.55 -23.04
N PRO A 60 -6.24 -1.26 -23.50
CA PRO A 60 -6.85 -1.03 -24.79
C PRO A 60 -7.57 0.32 -24.82
N GLY A 61 -7.45 1.05 -25.94
CA GLY A 61 -8.15 2.31 -26.15
C GLY A 61 -7.61 3.49 -25.33
N LEU A 62 -6.45 3.37 -24.68
CA LEU A 62 -5.77 4.51 -24.07
C LEU A 62 -5.32 5.50 -25.17
N PRO A 63 -5.69 6.79 -25.07
CA PRO A 63 -5.20 7.81 -26.00
C PRO A 63 -3.68 7.89 -25.98
N ALA A 64 -3.06 8.05 -27.15
CA ALA A 64 -1.63 8.27 -27.25
C ALA A 64 -1.22 9.51 -26.43
N GLY A 65 -0.21 9.36 -25.58
CA GLY A 65 0.28 10.44 -24.71
C GLY A 65 -0.48 10.62 -23.38
N MET A 66 -1.62 9.96 -23.16
CA MET A 66 -2.34 10.06 -21.87
C MET A 66 -1.49 9.49 -20.71
N ALA A 67 -0.86 8.33 -20.92
CA ALA A 67 0.02 7.74 -19.92
C ALA A 67 1.21 8.66 -19.61
N ASP A 68 1.81 9.30 -20.62
CA ASP A 68 2.93 10.24 -20.41
C ASP A 68 2.50 11.51 -19.69
N ALA A 69 1.33 12.07 -20.03
CA ALA A 69 0.75 13.20 -19.32
C ALA A 69 0.48 12.86 -17.84
N MET A 70 -0.10 11.69 -17.56
CA MET A 70 -0.35 11.23 -16.19
C MET A 70 0.96 11.04 -15.39
N LYS A 71 1.98 10.42 -16.01
CA LYS A 71 3.31 10.29 -15.42
C LYS A 71 3.90 11.66 -15.10
N GLN A 72 3.88 12.61 -16.04
CA GLN A 72 4.40 13.97 -15.81
C GLN A 72 3.66 14.70 -14.69
N GLN A 73 2.33 14.63 -14.67
CA GLN A 73 1.52 15.28 -13.64
C GLN A 73 1.80 14.70 -12.23
N SER A 74 1.98 13.38 -12.14
CA SER A 74 2.23 12.70 -10.86
C SER A 74 3.58 13.06 -10.22
N LYS A 75 4.62 13.33 -11.02
CA LYS A 75 5.97 13.68 -10.53
C LYS A 75 6.01 14.96 -9.68
N SER A 76 5.02 15.84 -9.82
CA SER A 76 4.92 17.10 -9.08
C SER A 76 4.09 16.98 -7.80
N GLN A 77 3.48 15.82 -7.53
CA GLN A 77 2.61 15.62 -6.38
C GLN A 77 3.41 15.22 -5.14
N LYS A 78 4.06 16.22 -4.54
CA LYS A 78 4.65 16.11 -3.20
C LYS A 78 3.67 16.69 -2.19
N VAL A 79 3.25 15.86 -1.24
CA VAL A 79 2.36 16.29 -0.16
C VAL A 79 3.14 16.22 1.14
N GLN A 80 3.22 17.35 1.84
CA GLN A 80 3.76 17.38 3.19
C GLN A 80 2.62 17.27 4.20
N THR A 81 2.77 16.38 5.19
CA THR A 81 1.76 16.15 6.22
C THR A 81 2.43 15.98 7.57
N CYS A 82 1.88 16.61 8.59
CA CYS A 82 2.28 16.36 9.97
C CYS A 82 1.52 15.15 10.50
N LEU A 83 2.23 14.08 10.85
CA LEU A 83 1.68 12.90 11.51
C LEU A 83 1.78 13.05 13.02
N THR A 84 0.64 13.04 13.69
CA THR A 84 0.58 12.97 15.16
C THR A 84 1.01 11.58 15.66
N PRO A 85 1.39 11.42 16.94
CA PRO A 85 1.69 10.10 17.52
C PRO A 85 0.55 9.08 17.34
N GLU A 86 -0.70 9.53 17.42
CA GLU A 86 -1.88 8.69 17.22
C GLU A 86 -2.03 8.25 15.75
N GLN A 87 -1.69 9.12 14.80
CA GLN A 87 -1.72 8.80 13.37
C GLN A 87 -0.56 7.88 12.98
N ALA A 88 0.63 8.13 13.52
CA ALA A 88 1.83 7.34 13.22
C ALA A 88 1.79 5.93 13.85
N ALA A 89 0.99 5.77 14.91
CA ALA A 89 0.70 4.49 15.55
C ALA A 89 -0.34 3.64 14.81
N LYS A 90 -1.10 4.23 13.87
CA LYS A 90 -2.04 3.47 13.04
C LYS A 90 -1.29 2.87 11.86
N PRO A 91 -1.52 1.58 11.54
CA PRO A 91 -1.01 1.06 10.29
C PRO A 91 -1.59 1.90 9.16
N PRO A 92 -0.81 2.20 8.11
CA PRO A 92 -1.28 3.05 7.02
C PRO A 92 -2.35 2.28 6.24
N GLN A 93 -3.61 2.36 6.70
CA GLN A 93 -4.75 1.67 6.09
C GLN A 93 -4.88 2.04 4.62
N ASP A 94 -4.49 3.26 4.26
CA ASP A 94 -4.43 3.74 2.88
C ASP A 94 -3.32 3.07 2.05
N MET A 95 -2.17 2.74 2.66
CA MET A 95 -1.11 1.96 2.00
C MET A 95 -1.46 0.47 1.92
N LEU A 96 -2.25 -0.02 2.87
CA LEU A 96 -2.71 -1.41 2.96
C LEU A 96 -4.04 -1.64 2.20
N GLY A 97 -4.50 -0.69 1.39
CA GLY A 97 -5.71 -0.86 0.56
C GLY A 97 -7.00 -0.80 1.38
N ALA A 98 -7.57 0.41 1.49
CA ALA A 98 -8.72 0.71 2.34
C ALA A 98 -10.11 0.26 1.80
N ALA A 99 -10.20 -0.72 0.88
CA ALA A 99 -11.49 -1.15 0.34
C ALA A 99 -12.00 -2.42 1.05
N LYS A 100 -13.19 -2.32 1.66
CA LYS A 100 -13.88 -3.42 2.38
C LYS A 100 -14.10 -4.69 1.55
N ASN A 101 -13.94 -4.60 0.23
CA ASN A 101 -14.16 -5.71 -0.70
C ASN A 101 -12.84 -6.32 -1.23
N CYS A 102 -11.71 -6.04 -0.56
CA CYS A 102 -10.40 -6.58 -0.87
C CYS A 102 -9.98 -7.67 0.12
N THR A 103 -9.37 -8.74 -0.41
CA THR A 103 -8.75 -9.83 0.36
C THR A 103 -7.28 -9.93 0.02
N TYR A 104 -6.42 -10.14 1.01
CA TYR A 104 -5.01 -10.42 0.77
C TYR A 104 -4.85 -11.89 0.39
N GLU A 105 -4.49 -12.16 -0.86
CA GLU A 105 -4.12 -13.50 -1.31
C GLU A 105 -2.83 -13.93 -0.60
N LYS A 106 -1.85 -13.03 -0.56
CA LYS A 106 -0.57 -13.20 0.15
C LYS A 106 -0.14 -11.86 0.74
N PHE A 107 0.46 -11.90 1.91
CA PHE A 107 1.06 -10.75 2.57
C PHE A 107 2.28 -11.19 3.36
N GLU A 108 3.38 -10.46 3.20
CA GLU A 108 4.59 -10.61 3.97
C GLU A 108 5.18 -9.24 4.28
N MET A 109 5.51 -9.02 5.54
CA MET A 109 6.09 -7.77 5.99
C MET A 109 7.05 -8.02 7.14
N GLY A 110 8.29 -7.61 6.99
CA GLY A 110 9.34 -7.87 7.98
C GLY A 110 10.70 -7.52 7.42
N GLY A 111 11.67 -7.33 8.32
CA GLY A 111 13.05 -6.99 7.92
C GLY A 111 13.16 -5.75 7.02
N GLY A 112 12.26 -4.79 7.21
CA GLY A 112 12.19 -3.56 6.42
C GLY A 112 11.67 -3.71 4.99
N LYS A 113 10.93 -4.79 4.70
CA LYS A 113 10.30 -5.05 3.41
C LYS A 113 8.81 -5.31 3.55
N ILE A 114 8.08 -5.00 2.49
CA ILE A 114 6.68 -5.34 2.29
C ILE A 114 6.53 -6.07 0.97
N ASP A 115 5.73 -7.13 0.95
CA ASP A 115 5.27 -7.84 -0.24
C ASP A 115 3.82 -8.24 -0.01
N GLY A 116 2.96 -8.05 -1.01
CA GLY A 116 1.55 -8.35 -0.86
C GLY A 116 0.85 -8.47 -2.19
N THR A 117 -0.18 -9.30 -2.20
CA THR A 117 -1.13 -9.41 -3.30
C THR A 117 -2.53 -9.22 -2.73
N LEU A 118 -3.22 -8.18 -3.20
CA LEU A 118 -4.60 -7.89 -2.89
C LEU A 118 -5.48 -8.26 -4.09
N VAL A 119 -6.62 -8.88 -3.79
CA VAL A 119 -7.67 -9.14 -4.76
C VAL A 119 -8.94 -8.46 -4.27
N CYS A 120 -9.44 -7.50 -5.04
CA CYS A 120 -10.64 -6.74 -4.75
C CYS A 120 -11.75 -7.13 -5.72
N LYS A 121 -12.93 -7.43 -5.19
CA LYS A 121 -14.11 -7.81 -5.97
C LYS A 121 -15.24 -6.83 -5.69
N ASN A 122 -16.25 -6.77 -6.56
CA ASN A 122 -17.45 -5.97 -6.34
C ASN A 122 -17.13 -4.51 -5.98
N MET A 123 -16.16 -3.90 -6.67
CA MET A 123 -15.80 -2.51 -6.41
C MET A 123 -16.95 -1.58 -6.82
N PRO A 124 -17.24 -0.49 -6.08
CA PRO A 124 -18.24 0.49 -6.49
C PRO A 124 -17.95 1.00 -7.90
N GLY A 125 -18.93 0.95 -8.80
CA GLY A 125 -18.76 1.30 -10.22
C GLY A 125 -18.30 0.16 -11.13
N MET A 126 -17.92 -1.00 -10.58
CA MET A 126 -17.58 -2.23 -11.32
C MET A 126 -18.09 -3.48 -10.58
N PRO A 127 -19.40 -3.72 -10.57
CA PRO A 127 -20.02 -4.79 -9.77
C PRO A 127 -19.62 -6.21 -10.21
N SER A 128 -19.10 -6.40 -11.42
CA SER A 128 -18.55 -7.67 -11.92
C SER A 128 -17.03 -7.63 -12.16
N GLY A 129 -16.37 -6.53 -11.80
CA GLY A 129 -14.94 -6.35 -12.01
C GLY A 129 -14.12 -6.93 -10.85
N GLU A 130 -13.06 -7.64 -11.19
CA GLU A 130 -12.00 -8.00 -10.24
C GLU A 130 -10.79 -7.09 -10.48
N MET A 131 -10.21 -6.60 -9.38
CA MET A 131 -8.94 -5.88 -9.39
C MET A 131 -7.93 -6.70 -8.61
N ARG A 132 -6.82 -7.07 -9.25
CA ARG A 132 -5.68 -7.71 -8.58
C ARG A 132 -4.53 -6.72 -8.49
N ALA A 133 -4.10 -6.40 -7.29
CA ALA A 133 -2.98 -5.50 -7.04
C ALA A 133 -1.84 -6.26 -6.36
N THR A 134 -0.64 -6.18 -6.93
CA THR A 134 0.58 -6.64 -6.28
C THR A 134 1.34 -5.43 -5.75
N THR A 135 1.91 -5.55 -4.56
CA THR A 135 2.60 -4.49 -3.85
C THR A 135 3.92 -5.03 -3.34
N SER A 136 5.02 -4.34 -3.61
CA SER A 136 6.33 -4.70 -3.07
C SER A 136 7.15 -3.45 -2.78
N GLY A 137 8.01 -3.51 -1.77
CA GLY A 137 8.77 -2.33 -1.40
C GLY A 137 9.62 -2.45 -0.15
N LYS A 138 10.21 -1.31 0.20
CA LYS A 138 10.96 -1.11 1.44
C LYS A 138 10.11 -0.29 2.41
N PHE A 139 10.23 -0.63 3.68
CA PHE A 139 9.50 0.03 4.76
C PHE A 139 10.41 0.20 5.97
N ALA A 140 10.38 1.37 6.60
CA ALA A 140 11.10 1.70 7.82
C ALA A 140 10.30 2.73 8.63
N SER A 141 10.66 2.93 9.90
CA SER A 141 9.96 3.88 10.78
C SER A 141 9.96 5.33 10.26
N THR A 142 10.98 5.71 9.49
CA THR A 142 11.20 7.07 8.96
C THR A 142 11.16 7.18 7.44
N SER A 143 10.96 6.07 6.73
CA SER A 143 10.88 6.08 5.26
C SER A 143 10.16 4.86 4.71
N TYR A 144 9.49 5.01 3.58
CA TYR A 144 8.98 3.89 2.81
C TYR A 144 9.08 4.18 1.31
N ASP A 145 9.21 3.12 0.53
CA ASP A 145 9.20 3.16 -0.94
C ASP A 145 8.50 1.88 -1.41
N VAL A 146 7.29 2.04 -1.92
CA VAL A 146 6.38 0.95 -2.24
C VAL A 146 5.90 1.10 -3.67
N VAL A 147 6.05 0.05 -4.45
CA VAL A 147 5.55 -0.04 -5.82
C VAL A 147 4.35 -0.98 -5.83
N SER A 148 3.24 -0.50 -6.37
CA SER A 148 2.02 -1.27 -6.57
C SER A 148 1.71 -1.38 -8.06
N GLU A 149 1.41 -2.59 -8.52
CA GLU A 149 0.90 -2.86 -9.86
C GLU A 149 -0.51 -3.42 -9.73
N ALA A 150 -1.50 -2.66 -10.21
CA ALA A 150 -2.90 -3.03 -10.22
C ALA A 150 -3.33 -3.43 -11.63
N THR A 151 -3.83 -4.64 -11.77
CA THR A 151 -4.56 -5.12 -12.92
C THR A 151 -6.05 -4.99 -12.66
N MET A 152 -6.77 -4.39 -13.60
CA MET A 152 -8.19 -4.16 -13.53
C MET A 152 -8.85 -4.59 -14.84
N GLU A 153 -9.88 -5.43 -14.77
CA GLU A 153 -10.69 -5.76 -15.93
C GLU A 153 -11.85 -4.77 -16.04
N MET A 154 -11.77 -3.88 -17.02
CA MET A 154 -12.81 -2.89 -17.26
C MET A 154 -13.94 -3.53 -18.07
N PRO A 155 -15.21 -3.46 -17.61
CA PRO A 155 -16.33 -3.90 -18.41
C PRO A 155 -16.45 -3.08 -19.69
N MET A 156 -17.10 -3.63 -20.71
CA MET A 156 -17.47 -2.89 -21.91
C MET A 156 -18.38 -1.73 -21.51
N MET A 157 -17.87 -0.50 -21.51
CA MET A 157 -18.70 0.69 -21.38
C MET A 157 -19.33 0.96 -22.75
N GLY A 158 -20.67 0.98 -22.84
CA GLY A 158 -21.41 1.06 -24.10
C GLY A 158 -20.86 2.15 -25.05
N GLY A 159 -20.63 1.78 -26.32
CA GLY A 159 -19.95 2.60 -27.32
C GLY A 159 -18.86 1.82 -28.07
N ALA A 160 -18.00 2.51 -28.84
CA ALA A 160 -16.92 1.92 -29.63
C ALA A 160 -15.67 1.48 -28.82
N GLN A 161 -15.67 1.69 -27.50
CA GLN A 161 -14.56 1.28 -26.63
C GLN A 161 -14.73 -0.17 -26.19
N LYS A 162 -13.86 -1.04 -26.72
CA LYS A 162 -13.72 -2.40 -26.23
C LYS A 162 -13.21 -2.33 -24.78
N GLY A 163 -13.98 -2.87 -23.85
CA GLY A 163 -13.52 -3.24 -22.51
C GLY A 163 -12.28 -4.13 -22.60
N GLY A 164 -11.54 -4.21 -21.49
CA GLY A 164 -10.31 -4.99 -21.45
C GLY A 164 -9.45 -4.68 -20.25
N LYS A 165 -8.30 -5.36 -20.22
CA LYS A 165 -7.37 -5.32 -19.10
C LYS A 165 -6.62 -3.99 -19.09
N VAL A 166 -6.76 -3.25 -18.00
CA VAL A 166 -5.96 -2.06 -17.69
C VAL A 166 -4.94 -2.45 -16.62
N ILE A 167 -3.68 -2.12 -16.83
CA ILE A 167 -2.58 -2.34 -15.89
C ILE A 167 -2.04 -0.96 -15.51
N THR A 168 -2.02 -0.67 -14.21
CA THR A 168 -1.51 0.58 -13.67
C THR A 168 -0.40 0.28 -12.68
N LYS A 169 0.76 0.90 -12.87
CA LYS A 169 1.88 0.81 -11.93
C LYS A 169 2.08 2.16 -11.26
N THR A 170 2.08 2.16 -9.94
CA THR A 170 2.21 3.36 -9.11
C THR A 170 3.31 3.12 -8.08
N GLN A 171 4.08 4.15 -7.78
CA GLN A 171 5.04 4.18 -6.70
C GLN A 171 4.61 5.21 -5.66
N VAL A 172 4.66 4.82 -4.40
CA VAL A 172 4.42 5.70 -3.26
C VAL A 172 5.67 5.68 -2.40
N SER A 173 6.29 6.84 -2.25
CA SER A 173 7.47 7.01 -1.39
C SER A 173 7.19 8.05 -0.33
N GLY A 174 7.61 7.78 0.90
CA GLY A 174 7.50 8.73 2.01
C GLY A 174 8.81 8.84 2.78
N LYS A 175 9.09 10.04 3.26
CA LYS A 175 10.25 10.32 4.13
C LYS A 175 9.87 11.27 5.25
N ARG A 176 10.28 10.94 6.47
CA ARG A 176 10.23 11.84 7.63
C ARG A 176 11.23 12.98 7.44
N LEU A 177 10.74 14.21 7.49
CA LEU A 177 11.53 15.44 7.40
C LEU A 177 11.96 15.97 8.78
N GLY A 178 11.39 15.47 9.86
CA GLY A 178 11.71 15.87 11.23
C GLY A 178 10.45 16.07 12.07
N GLU A 179 10.54 16.94 13.08
CA GLU A 179 9.38 17.36 13.87
C GLU A 179 8.40 18.18 13.04
N CYS A 180 7.14 18.22 13.47
CA CYS A 180 6.18 19.13 12.87
C CYS A 180 6.52 20.58 13.18
N ASP A 181 6.26 21.48 12.23
CA ASP A 181 6.37 22.90 12.47
C ASP A 181 5.40 23.29 13.61
N ALA A 182 5.84 24.18 14.51
CA ALA A 182 4.95 24.74 15.52
C ALA A 182 3.74 25.40 14.84
N PRO A 183 2.52 25.33 15.42
CA PRO A 183 1.38 26.07 14.90
C PRO A 183 1.80 27.54 14.77
N LYS A 184 1.64 28.14 13.57
CA LYS A 184 1.85 29.59 13.45
C LYS A 184 0.85 30.26 14.38
N ALA A 185 1.35 30.87 15.45
CA ALA A 185 0.56 31.79 16.26
C ALA A 185 0.14 32.94 15.36
N GLY A 186 -1.16 33.01 15.06
CA GLY A 186 -1.80 34.17 14.44
C GLY A 186 -2.13 35.22 15.48
#